data_AF-B6U669-F1
#
_entry.id   AF-B6U669-F1
#
_cell.length_a   1.000
_cell.length_b   1.000
_cell.length_c   1.000
_cell.angle_alpha   90.00
_cell.angle_beta   90.00
_cell.angle_gamma   90.00
#
_symmetry.space_group_name_H-M   'P 1'
#
loop_
_entity.id
_entity.type
_entity.pdbx_description
1 polymer ?
#
loop_
_entity_poly.entity_id
_entity_poly.type
_entity_poly.pdbx_seq_one_letter_code
_entity_poly.pdbx_strand_id
1 'polypeptide(L)'
;MFASICRRRLFRLCQIPFGTGAIPSDALPHCHSLATIADAPVSEPCAALVSCGLSPAAAVAHKLPIRSTAKADAVRALLRSYGFTDAEVADLVRRLSQILSVDPDRIRPKLDLFASLGVKPRRLARYPALLTRSLDKHLVPCIQFLRNILSTDEDVCLAISRTPRALSAGLEKIMRPAVDTLRRLGLPDESISKLVVIEMGVLMMSPDRICQIFEALKEFGLGVTEKRFPYGIRALCCISREKWLHRVALYRSFGVSEGELQRAFKKQPNIVNFSDEIIKKKIRFFLDVLKLELSEVMEQPAIIGYSLERNIIPRCAVLSLLMREGKIGPNVKLISALLGSANMFSTRYVLRYANELPDVVKAYEGKITFDVFREQDLLVPLKL
;
A
#
# COMPACT_ATOMS: atom_id res chain seq x y z
N MET A 1 14.81 -33.97 11.40
CA MET A 1 14.85 -33.81 12.86
C MET A 1 13.50 -33.26 13.36
N PHE A 2 12.40 -33.95 13.05
CA PHE A 2 11.03 -33.51 13.27
C PHE A 2 10.20 -34.70 13.76
N ALA A 3 10.20 -34.93 15.08
CA ALA A 3 9.27 -35.80 15.80
C ALA A 3 9.56 -35.70 17.31
N SER A 4 8.97 -34.75 18.04
CA SER A 4 9.07 -34.78 19.53
C SER A 4 8.19 -33.83 20.35
N ILE A 5 7.11 -33.21 19.87
CA ILE A 5 6.27 -32.36 20.76
C ILE A 5 4.78 -32.52 20.46
N CYS A 6 4.27 -33.74 20.63
CA CYS A 6 2.83 -34.00 20.68
C CYS A 6 2.57 -35.23 21.55
N ARG A 7 2.60 -35.05 22.87
CA ARG A 7 1.93 -35.93 23.86
C ARG A 7 2.13 -35.34 25.25
N ARG A 8 1.10 -34.65 25.76
CA ARG A 8 0.64 -34.71 27.16
C ARG A 8 -0.43 -33.65 27.39
N ARG A 9 -1.49 -34.07 28.09
CA ARG A 9 -2.66 -33.31 28.57
C ARG A 9 -3.90 -33.29 27.66
N LEU A 10 -4.41 -34.48 27.40
CA LEU A 10 -5.85 -34.72 27.27
C LEU A 10 -6.26 -35.58 28.46
N PHE A 11 -6.78 -34.97 29.52
CA PHE A 11 -7.70 -35.61 30.47
C PHE A 11 -8.30 -34.50 31.36
N ARG A 12 -9.63 -34.54 31.51
CA ARG A 12 -10.51 -33.72 32.37
C ARG A 12 -10.86 -32.33 31.78
N LEU A 13 -12.11 -31.94 31.58
CA LEU A 13 -13.43 -32.46 31.96
C LEU A 13 -14.47 -31.94 30.95
N CYS A 14 -15.38 -32.82 30.53
CA CYS A 14 -16.74 -32.43 30.14
C CYS A 14 -17.59 -32.24 31.41
N GLN A 15 -18.61 -31.40 31.27
CA GLN A 15 -19.96 -31.37 31.90
C GLN A 15 -20.30 -29.99 32.54
N ILE A 16 -21.07 -29.12 31.85
CA ILE A 16 -22.57 -28.92 31.87
C ILE A 16 -22.99 -27.99 33.05
N PRO A 17 -24.12 -27.21 33.09
CA PRO A 17 -25.14 -26.78 32.10
C PRO A 17 -25.46 -25.25 32.06
N PHE A 18 -26.34 -24.94 31.10
CA PHE A 18 -27.25 -23.80 30.97
C PHE A 18 -28.05 -23.41 32.24
N GLY A 19 -28.34 -22.12 32.37
CA GLY A 19 -29.36 -21.56 33.27
C GLY A 19 -30.07 -20.36 32.62
N THR A 20 -31.34 -20.57 32.29
CA THR A 20 -32.34 -19.60 31.81
C THR A 20 -32.89 -18.77 32.96
N GLY A 21 -33.15 -17.47 32.76
CA GLY A 21 -33.84 -16.62 33.75
C GLY A 21 -34.25 -15.27 33.16
N ALA A 22 -35.51 -14.92 33.35
CA ALA A 22 -36.29 -13.93 32.61
C ALA A 22 -36.14 -12.46 33.09
N ILE A 23 -36.56 -11.56 32.21
CA ILE A 23 -36.77 -10.11 32.39
C ILE A 23 -38.07 -9.88 33.19
N PRO A 24 -38.13 -8.81 34.01
CA PRO A 24 -39.32 -7.96 33.99
C PRO A 24 -39.03 -6.46 33.86
N SER A 25 -40.03 -5.79 33.27
CA SER A 25 -40.13 -4.39 32.87
C SER A 25 -40.78 -3.52 33.96
N ASP A 26 -40.45 -2.23 33.89
CA ASP A 26 -41.18 -1.03 34.37
C ASP A 26 -41.34 -0.73 35.87
N ALA A 27 -40.74 0.39 36.30
CA ALA A 27 -41.44 1.52 36.93
C ALA A 27 -40.49 2.70 37.24
N LEU A 28 -40.74 3.85 36.60
CA LEU A 28 -40.51 5.21 37.13
C LEU A 28 -41.91 5.80 37.42
N PRO A 29 -42.11 6.85 38.24
CA PRO A 29 -41.15 7.91 38.59
C PRO A 29 -41.13 8.29 40.08
N HIS A 30 -40.15 9.09 40.52
CA HIS A 30 -40.38 10.28 41.35
C HIS A 30 -39.07 11.08 41.50
N CYS A 31 -39.17 12.37 41.22
CA CYS A 31 -38.12 13.38 41.33
C CYS A 31 -37.75 13.62 42.80
N HIS A 32 -36.45 13.53 43.13
CA HIS A 32 -35.89 14.26 44.26
C HIS A 32 -34.45 14.72 43.98
N SER A 33 -34.26 16.02 44.17
CA SER A 33 -33.05 16.73 44.61
C SER A 33 -31.80 16.71 43.72
N LEU A 34 -31.45 17.91 43.24
CA LEU A 34 -30.12 18.27 42.73
C LEU A 34 -29.06 18.03 43.83
N ALA A 35 -28.49 16.84 43.83
CA ALA A 35 -27.20 16.58 44.45
C ALA A 35 -26.11 16.81 43.40
N THR A 36 -25.18 17.70 43.74
CA THR A 36 -23.95 18.00 43.03
C THR A 36 -23.32 16.71 42.50
N ILE A 37 -23.19 16.58 41.17
CA ILE A 37 -22.42 15.50 40.55
C ILE A 37 -20.98 15.73 40.99
N ALA A 38 -20.55 14.97 42.00
CA ALA A 38 -19.14 14.83 42.33
C ALA A 38 -18.42 14.33 41.07
N ASP A 39 -17.34 15.02 40.70
CA ASP A 39 -16.45 14.67 39.61
C ASP A 39 -16.19 13.16 39.59
N ALA A 40 -16.59 12.50 38.49
CA ALA A 40 -16.11 11.16 38.20
C ALA A 40 -14.57 11.21 38.19
N PRO A 41 -13.85 10.28 38.84
CA PRO A 41 -12.40 10.32 38.86
C PRO A 41 -11.89 10.28 37.43
N VAL A 42 -11.13 11.32 37.04
CA VAL A 42 -10.39 11.36 35.78
C VAL A 42 -9.49 10.13 35.78
N SER A 43 -9.81 9.13 34.95
CA SER A 43 -9.05 7.88 34.87
C SER A 43 -7.58 8.21 34.62
N GLU A 44 -6.69 7.75 35.50
CA GLU A 44 -5.26 7.99 35.34
C GLU A 44 -4.73 7.33 34.04
N PRO A 45 -3.81 8.01 33.32
CA PRO A 45 -3.21 7.48 32.10
C PRO A 45 -2.31 6.29 32.40
N CYS A 46 -2.46 5.20 31.65
CA CYS A 46 -1.63 4.01 31.83
C CYS A 46 -0.14 4.28 31.55
N ALA A 47 0.72 4.19 32.58
CA ALA A 47 2.16 4.46 32.49
C ALA A 47 2.89 3.61 31.43
N ALA A 48 2.45 2.36 31.20
CA ALA A 48 3.01 1.51 30.15
C ALA A 48 2.70 2.04 28.73
N LEU A 49 1.53 2.65 28.52
CA LEU A 49 1.18 3.27 27.24
C LEU A 49 1.91 4.60 27.04
N VAL A 50 2.03 5.41 28.10
CA VAL A 50 2.79 6.67 28.06
C VAL A 50 4.27 6.42 27.77
N SER A 51 4.87 5.42 28.41
CA SER A 51 6.26 5.01 28.11
C SER A 51 6.44 4.35 26.74
N CYS A 52 5.35 4.03 26.02
CA CYS A 52 5.38 3.64 24.61
C CYS A 52 5.14 4.83 23.66
N GLY A 53 5.18 6.07 24.15
CA GLY A 53 5.05 7.27 23.34
C GLY A 53 3.61 7.69 23.03
N LEU A 54 2.60 7.12 23.71
CA LEU A 54 1.23 7.64 23.64
C LEU A 54 1.11 8.87 24.54
N SER A 55 0.31 9.86 24.10
CA SER A 55 -0.03 10.98 24.98
C SER A 55 -0.87 10.49 26.17
N PRO A 56 -0.82 11.18 27.33
CA PRO A 56 -1.68 10.85 28.47
C PRO A 56 -3.17 10.74 28.09
N ALA A 57 -3.69 11.65 27.28
CA ALA A 57 -5.07 11.60 26.79
C ALA A 57 -5.36 10.35 25.93
N ALA A 58 -4.44 9.95 25.05
CA ALA A 58 -4.59 8.74 24.26
C ALA A 58 -4.51 7.46 25.13
N ALA A 59 -3.65 7.47 26.16
CA ALA A 59 -3.53 6.36 27.10
C ALA A 59 -4.82 6.14 27.91
N VAL A 60 -5.49 7.21 28.34
CA VAL A 60 -6.81 7.15 29.01
C VAL A 60 -7.89 6.61 28.08
N ALA A 61 -7.88 7.04 26.81
CA ALA A 61 -8.87 6.62 25.81
C ALA A 61 -8.85 5.10 25.53
N HIS A 62 -7.71 4.43 25.70
CA HIS A 62 -7.59 3.00 25.47
C HIS A 62 -8.25 2.13 26.56
N LYS A 63 -8.67 2.71 27.71
CA LYS A 63 -9.38 2.02 28.81
C LYS A 63 -8.78 0.65 29.18
N LEU A 64 -7.45 0.54 29.19
CA LEU A 64 -6.77 -0.71 29.52
C LEU A 64 -6.47 -0.81 31.01
N PRO A 65 -7.00 -1.82 31.70
CA PRO A 65 -6.50 -2.17 33.01
C PRO A 65 -5.18 -2.95 32.81
N ILE A 66 -4.09 -2.27 32.46
CA ILE A 66 -2.76 -2.91 32.49
C ILE A 66 -2.40 -3.09 33.97
N ARG A 67 -2.78 -4.24 34.53
CA ARG A 67 -2.61 -4.56 35.95
C ARG A 67 -1.15 -4.85 36.34
N SER A 68 -0.25 -5.06 35.37
CA SER A 68 1.15 -5.43 35.61
C SER A 68 2.07 -4.77 34.59
N THR A 69 2.96 -3.90 35.08
CA THR A 69 4.04 -3.27 34.30
C THR A 69 5.05 -4.32 33.80
N ALA A 70 5.35 -5.35 34.61
CA ALA A 70 6.27 -6.43 34.26
C ALA A 70 5.87 -7.21 32.99
N LYS A 71 4.57 -7.45 32.77
CA LYS A 71 4.10 -8.10 31.53
C LYS A 71 4.29 -7.22 30.31
N ALA A 72 3.96 -5.94 30.43
CA ALA A 72 4.18 -4.98 29.36
C ALA A 72 5.67 -4.87 29.02
N ASP A 73 6.54 -4.84 30.03
CA ASP A 73 7.99 -4.85 29.87
C ASP A 73 8.49 -6.12 29.16
N ALA A 74 7.98 -7.29 29.54
CA ALA A 74 8.33 -8.55 28.91
C ALA A 74 7.89 -8.60 27.43
N VAL A 75 6.70 -8.10 27.09
CA VAL A 75 6.24 -7.98 25.70
C VAL A 75 7.14 -7.02 24.91
N ARG A 76 7.52 -5.88 25.49
CA ARG A 76 8.44 -4.93 24.85
C ARG A 76 9.82 -5.54 24.61
N ALA A 77 10.38 -6.21 25.61
CA ALA A 77 11.66 -6.90 25.50
C ALA A 77 11.62 -7.99 24.42
N LEU A 78 10.52 -8.76 24.36
CA LEU A 78 10.29 -9.74 23.30
C LEU A 78 10.27 -9.07 21.92
N LEU A 79 9.50 -8.02 21.71
CA LEU A 79 9.46 -7.34 20.40
C LEU A 79 10.86 -6.84 20.00
N ARG A 80 11.61 -6.25 20.93
CA ARG A 80 13.00 -5.81 20.67
C ARG A 80 13.92 -6.97 20.31
N SER A 81 13.76 -8.15 20.91
CA SER A 81 14.58 -9.32 20.56
C SER A 81 14.34 -9.83 19.13
N TYR A 82 13.22 -9.47 18.50
CA TYR A 82 12.92 -9.75 17.09
C TYR A 82 13.26 -8.56 16.17
N GLY A 83 14.02 -7.58 16.67
CA GLY A 83 14.52 -6.46 15.87
C GLY A 83 13.53 -5.32 15.67
N PHE A 84 12.45 -5.22 16.47
CA PHE A 84 11.60 -4.03 16.48
C PHE A 84 12.34 -2.86 17.12
N THR A 85 12.36 -1.72 16.44
CA THR A 85 12.84 -0.45 16.99
C THR A 85 11.82 0.13 17.99
N ASP A 86 12.25 1.03 18.88
CA ASP A 86 11.33 1.69 19.82
C ASP A 86 10.19 2.44 19.12
N ALA A 87 10.47 3.06 17.97
CA ALA A 87 9.45 3.71 17.15
C ALA A 87 8.43 2.72 16.57
N GLU A 88 8.85 1.51 16.20
CA GLU A 88 7.96 0.46 15.70
C GLU A 88 7.14 -0.17 16.84
N VAL A 89 7.74 -0.36 18.02
CA VAL A 89 7.01 -0.78 19.22
C VAL A 89 5.95 0.26 19.58
N ALA A 90 6.29 1.54 19.55
CA ALA A 90 5.35 2.63 19.78
C ALA A 90 4.19 2.62 18.76
N ASP A 91 4.47 2.51 17.44
CA ASP A 91 3.43 2.43 16.41
C ASP A 91 2.53 1.19 16.58
N LEU A 92 3.13 0.05 16.96
CA LEU A 92 2.42 -1.19 17.25
C LEU A 92 1.45 -1.02 18.42
N VAL A 93 1.93 -0.53 19.57
CA VAL A 93 1.14 -0.35 20.79
C VAL A 93 0.04 0.68 20.58
N ARG A 94 0.32 1.77 19.84
CA ARG A 94 -0.69 2.76 19.49
C ARG A 94 -1.84 2.18 18.69
N ARG A 95 -1.57 1.18 17.83
CA ARG A 95 -2.59 0.49 17.01
C ARG A 95 -3.27 -0.67 17.73
N LEU A 96 -2.56 -1.34 18.64
CA LEU A 96 -3.05 -2.49 19.40
C LEU A 96 -2.47 -2.45 20.82
N SER A 97 -3.04 -1.59 21.65
CA SER A 97 -2.56 -1.39 23.02
C SER A 97 -2.74 -2.64 23.90
N GLN A 98 -3.76 -3.45 23.58
CA GLN A 98 -4.07 -4.71 24.27
C GLN A 98 -2.94 -5.74 24.21
N ILE A 99 -2.02 -5.64 23.23
CA ILE A 99 -0.90 -6.57 23.09
C ILE A 99 -0.03 -6.60 24.35
N LEU A 100 0.06 -5.49 25.10
CA LEU A 100 0.87 -5.37 26.31
C LEU A 100 0.33 -6.21 27.48
N SER A 101 -0.94 -6.61 27.40
CA SER A 101 -1.58 -7.49 28.39
C SER A 101 -1.53 -8.96 28.00
N VAL A 102 -1.06 -9.27 26.79
CA VAL A 102 -0.97 -10.65 26.28
C VAL A 102 0.30 -11.30 26.81
N ASP A 103 0.20 -12.58 27.18
CA ASP A 103 1.34 -13.40 27.55
C ASP A 103 2.38 -13.44 26.40
N PRO A 104 3.65 -13.04 26.64
CA PRO A 104 4.72 -13.10 25.64
C PRO A 104 4.84 -14.46 24.95
N ASP A 105 4.60 -15.57 25.65
CA ASP A 105 4.71 -16.92 25.09
C ASP A 105 3.61 -17.23 24.07
N ARG A 106 2.50 -16.48 24.09
CA ARG A 106 1.45 -16.55 23.07
C ARG A 106 1.74 -15.69 21.84
N ILE A 107 2.70 -14.77 21.93
CA ILE A 107 3.12 -13.89 20.84
C ILE A 107 4.33 -14.50 20.12
N ARG A 108 5.29 -15.05 20.87
CA ARG A 108 6.55 -15.60 20.37
C ARG A 108 6.40 -16.53 19.16
N PRO A 109 5.54 -17.57 19.17
CA PRO A 109 5.38 -18.46 18.01
C PRO A 109 4.92 -17.76 16.72
N LYS A 110 4.19 -16.65 16.84
CA LYS A 110 3.75 -15.85 15.68
C LYS A 110 4.89 -15.01 15.14
N LEU A 111 5.73 -14.46 16.03
CA LEU A 111 6.94 -13.75 15.63
C LEU A 111 7.95 -14.70 14.96
N ASP A 112 8.11 -15.92 15.49
CA ASP A 112 8.93 -16.97 14.87
C ASP A 112 8.47 -17.29 13.45
N LEU A 113 7.16 -17.47 13.25
CA LEU A 113 6.58 -17.71 11.92
C LEU A 113 6.93 -16.58 10.95
N PHE A 114 6.65 -15.33 11.31
CA PHE A 114 6.91 -14.20 10.42
C PHE A 114 8.41 -13.95 10.19
N ALA A 115 9.25 -14.17 11.21
CA ALA A 115 10.70 -14.09 11.09
C ALA A 115 11.24 -15.18 10.15
N SER A 116 10.72 -16.41 10.23
CA SER A 116 11.11 -17.51 9.34
C SER A 116 10.79 -17.23 7.87
N LEU A 117 9.74 -16.45 7.60
CA LEU A 117 9.37 -15.96 6.27
C LEU A 117 10.16 -14.70 5.85
N GLY A 118 11.01 -14.13 6.72
CA GLY A 118 11.74 -12.89 6.44
C GLY A 118 10.87 -11.62 6.49
N VAL A 119 9.67 -11.67 7.08
CA VAL A 119 8.79 -10.50 7.19
C VAL A 119 9.36 -9.51 8.21
N LYS A 120 9.64 -8.29 7.76
CA LYS A 120 10.30 -7.27 8.60
C LYS A 120 9.38 -6.77 9.73
N PRO A 121 9.93 -6.50 10.94
CA PRO A 121 9.22 -5.92 12.08
C PRO A 121 8.30 -4.73 11.73
N ARG A 122 8.81 -3.77 10.95
CA ARG A 122 8.05 -2.61 10.46
C ARG A 122 6.70 -2.97 9.83
N ARG A 123 6.62 -4.11 9.14
CA ARG A 123 5.39 -4.56 8.46
C ARG A 123 4.37 -5.06 9.46
N LEU A 124 4.82 -5.80 10.48
CA LEU A 124 3.99 -6.29 11.58
C LEU A 124 3.53 -5.14 12.48
N ALA A 125 4.40 -4.18 12.78
CA ALA A 125 4.06 -2.99 13.57
C ALA A 125 2.92 -2.18 12.95
N ARG A 126 2.87 -2.08 11.62
CA ARG A 126 1.78 -1.40 10.90
C ARG A 126 0.46 -2.19 10.92
N TYR A 127 0.51 -3.50 11.14
CA TYR A 127 -0.65 -4.41 11.11
C TYR A 127 -0.62 -5.42 12.25
N PRO A 128 -0.72 -4.96 13.52
CA PRO A 128 -0.50 -5.82 14.68
C PRO A 128 -1.64 -6.80 14.95
N ALA A 129 -2.79 -6.64 14.28
CA ALA A 129 -3.88 -7.61 14.32
C ALA A 129 -3.47 -9.01 13.86
N LEU A 130 -2.37 -9.16 13.11
CA LEU A 130 -1.83 -10.48 12.79
C LEU A 130 -1.32 -11.23 14.03
N LEU A 131 -0.83 -10.50 15.04
CA LEU A 131 -0.36 -11.07 16.30
C LEU A 131 -1.51 -11.51 17.22
N THR A 132 -2.77 -11.18 16.90
CA THR A 132 -3.94 -11.63 17.67
C THR A 132 -4.62 -12.85 17.06
N ARG A 133 -4.32 -13.19 15.80
CA ARG A 133 -4.87 -14.37 15.13
C ARG A 133 -4.35 -15.67 15.75
N SER A 134 -5.12 -16.74 15.60
CA SER A 134 -4.66 -18.08 15.97
C SER A 134 -3.52 -18.49 15.06
N LEU A 135 -2.43 -19.00 15.63
CA LEU A 135 -1.32 -19.54 14.87
C LEU A 135 -1.78 -20.74 14.04
N ASP A 136 -2.24 -21.79 14.73
CA ASP A 136 -2.50 -23.10 14.12
C ASP A 136 -3.81 -23.12 13.32
N LYS A 137 -4.85 -22.44 13.81
CA LYS A 137 -6.17 -22.46 13.17
C LYS A 137 -6.31 -21.45 12.03
N HIS A 138 -5.37 -20.53 11.86
CA HIS A 138 -5.53 -19.42 10.91
C HIS A 138 -4.24 -19.06 10.17
N LEU A 139 -3.21 -18.59 10.86
CA LEU A 139 -2.00 -18.08 10.19
C LEU A 139 -1.28 -19.17 9.38
N VAL A 140 -1.05 -20.33 9.99
CA VAL A 140 -0.38 -21.46 9.33
C VAL A 140 -1.18 -21.95 8.11
N PRO A 141 -2.50 -22.23 8.19
CA PRO A 141 -3.32 -22.56 7.02
C PRO A 141 -3.28 -21.49 5.92
N CYS A 142 -3.36 -20.21 6.27
CA CYS A 142 -3.28 -19.13 5.28
C CYS A 142 -1.92 -19.09 4.56
N ILE A 143 -0.82 -19.30 5.29
CA ILE A 143 0.53 -19.33 4.70
C ILE A 143 0.70 -20.56 3.79
N GLN A 144 0.19 -21.73 4.21
CA GLN A 144 0.19 -22.93 3.36
C GLN A 144 -0.64 -22.73 2.09
N PHE A 145 -1.80 -22.08 2.20
CA PHE A 145 -2.60 -21.70 1.03
C PHE A 145 -1.83 -20.77 0.09
N LEU A 146 -1.11 -19.77 0.61
CA LEU A 146 -0.27 -18.89 -0.20
C LEU A 146 0.87 -19.65 -0.87
N ARG A 147 1.54 -20.59 -0.19
CA ARG A 147 2.58 -21.45 -0.78
C ARG A 147 2.07 -22.36 -1.91
N ASN A 148 0.79 -22.69 -1.92
CA ASN A 148 0.19 -23.45 -3.03
C ASN A 148 -0.07 -22.58 -4.27
N ILE A 149 -0.05 -21.25 -4.12
CA ILE A 149 -0.23 -20.28 -5.21
C ILE A 149 1.12 -19.69 -5.65
N LEU A 150 2.00 -19.45 -4.68
CA LEU A 150 3.28 -18.78 -4.82
C LEU A 150 4.40 -19.81 -4.76
N SER A 151 5.30 -19.77 -5.73
CA SER A 151 6.33 -20.82 -5.90
C SER A 151 7.50 -20.71 -4.91
N THR A 152 7.68 -19.56 -4.25
CA THR A 152 8.84 -19.31 -3.37
C THR A 152 8.42 -18.64 -2.06
N ASP A 153 9.18 -18.89 -0.98
CA ASP A 153 8.95 -18.21 0.30
C ASP A 153 9.31 -16.72 0.21
N GLU A 154 10.20 -16.34 -0.70
CA GLU A 154 10.49 -14.95 -1.04
C GLU A 154 9.25 -14.23 -1.60
N ASP A 155 8.48 -14.88 -2.48
CA ASP A 155 7.24 -14.32 -3.02
C ASP A 155 6.14 -14.24 -1.95
N VAL A 156 6.05 -15.25 -1.07
CA VAL A 156 5.16 -15.21 0.10
C VAL A 156 5.51 -14.03 1.00
N CYS A 157 6.79 -13.85 1.31
CA CYS A 157 7.29 -12.72 2.10
C CYS A 157 6.95 -11.38 1.44
N LEU A 158 7.14 -11.27 0.13
CA LEU A 158 6.88 -10.06 -0.62
C LEU A 158 5.38 -9.71 -0.64
N ALA A 159 4.51 -10.70 -0.87
CA ALA A 159 3.06 -10.54 -0.84
C ALA A 159 2.58 -10.09 0.55
N ILE A 160 3.02 -10.76 1.62
CA ILE A 160 2.69 -10.42 3.01
C ILE A 160 3.23 -9.03 3.36
N SER A 161 4.45 -8.69 2.95
CA SER A 161 5.06 -7.40 3.26
C SER A 161 4.35 -6.22 2.57
N ARG A 162 3.72 -6.45 1.42
CA ARG A 162 2.94 -5.44 0.68
C ARG A 162 1.55 -5.28 1.27
N THR A 163 0.82 -6.37 1.49
CA THR A 163 -0.59 -6.32 1.91
C THR A 163 -0.86 -7.28 3.08
N PRO A 164 -0.23 -7.09 4.26
CA PRO A 164 -0.31 -8.03 5.39
C PRO A 164 -1.74 -8.23 5.90
N ARG A 165 -2.61 -7.23 5.72
CA ARG A 165 -4.03 -7.31 6.09
C ARG A 165 -4.78 -8.49 5.47
N ALA A 166 -4.36 -9.01 4.30
CA ALA A 166 -5.08 -10.11 3.67
C ALA A 166 -5.01 -11.41 4.50
N LEU A 167 -3.95 -11.59 5.30
CA LEU A 167 -3.85 -12.71 6.24
C LEU A 167 -4.87 -12.65 7.37
N SER A 168 -5.61 -11.55 7.54
CA SER A 168 -6.74 -11.48 8.49
C SER A 168 -8.07 -11.92 7.87
N ALA A 169 -8.14 -12.11 6.55
CA ALA A 169 -9.33 -12.58 5.86
C ALA A 169 -9.59 -14.06 6.15
N GLY A 170 -10.85 -14.47 6.10
CA GLY A 170 -11.22 -15.88 6.26
C GLY A 170 -10.76 -16.70 5.05
N LEU A 171 -9.96 -17.74 5.30
CA LEU A 171 -9.39 -18.58 4.25
C LEU A 171 -10.47 -19.19 3.35
N GLU A 172 -11.39 -19.96 3.94
CA GLU A 172 -12.40 -20.71 3.20
C GLU A 172 -13.52 -19.85 2.62
N LYS A 173 -13.90 -18.78 3.33
CA LYS A 173 -15.04 -17.94 2.96
C LYS A 173 -14.69 -16.76 2.05
N ILE A 174 -13.40 -16.37 1.98
CA ILE A 174 -12.98 -15.15 1.28
C ILE A 174 -11.83 -15.46 0.31
N MET A 175 -10.69 -15.96 0.81
CA MET A 175 -9.49 -16.12 -0.01
C MET A 175 -9.64 -17.20 -1.09
N ARG A 176 -10.20 -18.36 -0.74
CA ARG A 176 -10.39 -19.47 -1.67
C ARG A 176 -11.37 -19.12 -2.80
N PRO A 177 -12.58 -18.59 -2.52
CA PRO A 177 -13.51 -18.17 -3.59
C PRO A 177 -12.93 -17.11 -4.54
N ALA A 178 -12.06 -16.22 -4.04
CA ALA A 178 -11.39 -15.24 -4.88
C ALA A 178 -10.46 -15.90 -5.90
N VAL A 179 -9.60 -16.84 -5.47
CA VAL A 179 -8.71 -17.60 -6.36
C VAL A 179 -9.49 -18.46 -7.33
N ASP A 180 -10.51 -19.17 -6.85
CA ASP A 180 -11.35 -20.03 -7.70
C ASP A 180 -12.08 -19.20 -8.77
N THR A 181 -12.48 -17.97 -8.44
CA THR A 181 -13.07 -17.04 -9.41
C THR A 181 -12.06 -16.58 -10.44
N LEU A 182 -10.82 -16.23 -10.05
CA LEU A 182 -9.77 -15.88 -10.99
C LEU A 182 -9.49 -17.01 -12.00
N ARG A 183 -9.42 -18.26 -11.52
CA ARG A 183 -9.25 -19.45 -12.36
C ARG A 183 -10.45 -19.68 -13.29
N ARG A 184 -11.67 -19.60 -12.76
CA ARG A 184 -12.91 -19.77 -13.53
C ARG A 184 -13.02 -18.76 -14.67
N LEU A 185 -12.55 -17.53 -14.45
CA LEU A 185 -12.50 -16.48 -15.46
C LEU A 185 -11.32 -16.61 -16.45
N GLY A 186 -10.55 -17.71 -16.36
CA GLY A 186 -9.50 -18.07 -17.31
C GLY A 186 -8.14 -17.42 -17.03
N LEU A 187 -7.90 -16.87 -15.84
CA LEU A 187 -6.58 -16.34 -15.50
C LEU A 187 -5.61 -17.51 -15.21
N PRO A 188 -4.49 -17.63 -15.94
CA PRO A 188 -3.53 -18.71 -15.70
C PRO A 188 -2.92 -18.65 -14.29
N ASP A 189 -2.57 -19.80 -13.70
CA ASP A 189 -2.00 -19.86 -12.34
C ASP A 189 -0.71 -19.03 -12.21
N GLU A 190 0.14 -18.96 -13.25
CA GLU A 190 1.32 -18.09 -13.26
C GLU A 190 0.93 -16.60 -13.12
N SER A 191 -0.15 -16.19 -13.79
CA SER A 191 -0.68 -14.83 -13.71
C SER A 191 -1.36 -14.55 -12.37
N ILE A 192 -2.01 -15.56 -11.77
CA ILE A 192 -2.56 -15.49 -10.40
C ILE A 192 -1.42 -15.32 -9.39
N SER A 193 -0.37 -16.14 -9.49
CA SER A 193 0.82 -16.03 -8.63
C SER A 193 1.40 -14.63 -8.70
N LYS A 194 1.67 -14.13 -9.91
CA LYS A 194 2.15 -12.76 -10.14
C LYS A 194 1.22 -11.71 -9.56
N LEU A 195 -0.10 -11.86 -9.74
CA LEU A 195 -1.11 -10.95 -9.21
C LEU A 195 -1.06 -10.91 -7.67
N VAL A 196 -1.00 -12.06 -7.00
CA VAL A 196 -0.94 -12.16 -5.54
C VAL A 196 0.35 -11.52 -5.01
N VAL A 197 1.48 -11.68 -5.70
CA VAL A 197 2.74 -11.01 -5.34
C VAL A 197 2.63 -9.48 -5.42
N ILE A 198 2.01 -8.94 -6.47
CA ILE A 198 1.90 -7.49 -6.66
C ILE A 198 0.74 -6.85 -5.89
N GLU A 199 -0.33 -7.60 -5.62
CA GLU A 199 -1.54 -7.14 -4.95
C GLU A 199 -2.31 -8.31 -4.30
N MET A 200 -1.82 -8.80 -3.15
CA MET A 200 -2.50 -9.85 -2.36
C MET A 200 -3.89 -9.41 -1.87
N GLY A 201 -4.20 -8.11 -1.88
CA GLY A 201 -5.53 -7.59 -1.55
C GLY A 201 -6.65 -8.13 -2.44
N VAL A 202 -6.35 -8.66 -3.64
CA VAL A 202 -7.33 -9.34 -4.49
C VAL A 202 -8.00 -10.53 -3.80
N LEU A 203 -7.29 -11.19 -2.88
CA LEU A 203 -7.79 -12.33 -2.10
C LEU A 203 -8.84 -11.94 -1.05
N MET A 204 -9.13 -10.64 -0.91
CA MET A 204 -10.15 -10.12 -0.01
C MET A 204 -11.42 -9.70 -0.75
N MET A 205 -11.47 -9.86 -2.07
CA MET A 205 -12.55 -9.36 -2.92
C MET A 205 -13.65 -10.40 -3.09
N SER A 206 -14.89 -9.93 -3.25
CA SER A 206 -15.99 -10.83 -3.62
C SER A 206 -15.82 -11.33 -5.05
N PRO A 207 -16.32 -12.54 -5.37
CA PRO A 207 -16.39 -13.03 -6.74
C PRO A 207 -16.99 -12.02 -7.73
N ASP A 208 -18.10 -11.38 -7.36
CA ASP A 208 -18.79 -10.40 -8.21
C ASP A 208 -17.89 -9.21 -8.56
N ARG A 209 -17.11 -8.71 -7.58
CA ARG A 209 -16.20 -7.60 -7.84
C ARG A 209 -15.05 -8.02 -8.76
N ILE A 210 -14.58 -9.27 -8.65
CA ILE A 210 -13.57 -9.81 -9.58
C ILE A 210 -14.16 -9.90 -11.00
N CYS A 211 -15.40 -10.40 -11.16
CA CYS A 211 -16.08 -10.45 -12.46
C CYS A 211 -16.21 -9.06 -13.11
N GLN A 212 -16.65 -8.06 -12.34
CA GLN A 212 -16.76 -6.67 -12.82
C GLN A 212 -15.42 -6.09 -13.30
N ILE A 213 -14.31 -6.46 -12.64
CA ILE A 213 -12.98 -6.03 -13.06
C ILE A 213 -12.60 -6.70 -14.39
N PHE A 214 -12.89 -7.99 -14.56
CA PHE A 214 -12.61 -8.68 -15.82
C PHE A 214 -13.41 -8.09 -16.98
N GLU A 215 -14.68 -7.77 -16.76
CA GLU A 215 -15.54 -7.08 -17.74
C GLU A 215 -14.95 -5.71 -18.11
N ALA A 216 -14.60 -4.90 -17.11
CA ALA A 216 -14.00 -3.58 -17.36
C ALA A 216 -12.66 -3.68 -18.12
N LEU A 217 -11.81 -4.66 -17.80
CA LEU A 217 -10.54 -4.84 -18.54
C LEU A 217 -10.79 -5.29 -19.98
N LYS A 218 -11.80 -6.14 -20.21
CA LYS A 218 -12.23 -6.55 -21.55
C LYS A 218 -12.76 -5.36 -22.37
N GLU A 219 -13.58 -4.49 -21.77
CA GLU A 219 -14.05 -3.26 -22.40
C GLU A 219 -12.89 -2.33 -22.83
N PHE A 220 -11.80 -2.33 -22.07
CA PHE A 220 -10.57 -1.58 -22.38
C PHE A 220 -9.63 -2.32 -23.34
N GLY A 221 -10.09 -3.43 -23.92
CA GLY A 221 -9.35 -4.22 -24.88
C GLY A 221 -8.14 -4.95 -24.27
N LEU A 222 -8.11 -5.14 -22.95
CA LEU A 222 -7.07 -5.91 -22.26
C LEU A 222 -7.54 -7.35 -22.04
N GLY A 223 -7.02 -8.28 -22.84
CA GLY A 223 -7.34 -9.70 -22.78
C GLY A 223 -6.68 -10.42 -21.59
N VAL A 224 -7.35 -11.45 -21.07
CA VAL A 224 -6.91 -12.23 -19.88
C VAL A 224 -5.53 -12.87 -20.02
N THR A 225 -5.10 -13.17 -21.25
CA THR A 225 -3.79 -13.75 -21.57
C THR A 225 -2.68 -12.71 -21.75
N GLU A 226 -3.02 -11.42 -21.80
CA GLU A 226 -2.02 -10.37 -21.98
C GLU A 226 -1.16 -10.20 -20.71
N LYS A 227 0.16 -10.07 -20.88
CA LYS A 227 1.13 -9.90 -19.77
C LYS A 227 0.81 -8.74 -18.83
N ARG A 228 0.04 -7.75 -19.30
CA ARG A 228 -0.39 -6.56 -18.56
C ARG A 228 -1.69 -6.76 -17.77
N PHE A 229 -2.44 -7.82 -18.01
CA PHE A 229 -3.72 -8.08 -17.37
C PHE A 229 -3.67 -8.09 -15.83
N PRO A 230 -2.68 -8.74 -15.16
CA PRO A 230 -2.56 -8.67 -13.70
C PRO A 230 -2.37 -7.23 -13.16
N TYR A 231 -1.69 -6.37 -13.91
CA TYR A 231 -1.52 -4.96 -13.53
C TYR A 231 -2.80 -4.15 -13.74
N GLY A 232 -3.62 -4.53 -14.72
CA GLY A 232 -4.98 -4.03 -14.88
C GLY A 232 -5.86 -4.36 -13.68
N ILE A 233 -5.85 -5.64 -13.26
CA ILE A 233 -6.58 -6.08 -12.06
C ILE A 233 -6.10 -5.26 -10.85
N ARG A 234 -4.78 -5.21 -10.61
CA ARG A 234 -4.20 -4.43 -9.51
C ARG A 234 -4.65 -2.97 -9.51
N ALA A 235 -4.72 -2.33 -10.68
CA ALA A 235 -5.18 -0.94 -10.75
C ALA A 235 -6.63 -0.80 -10.31
N LEU A 236 -7.52 -1.69 -10.78
CA LEU A 236 -8.95 -1.62 -10.50
C LEU A 236 -9.36 -2.21 -9.14
N CYS A 237 -8.51 -3.03 -8.50
CA CYS A 237 -8.73 -3.53 -7.14
C CYS A 237 -8.82 -2.41 -6.10
N CYS A 238 -8.12 -1.30 -6.34
CA CYS A 238 -7.96 -0.21 -5.37
C CYS A 238 -8.98 0.92 -5.50
N ILE A 239 -9.84 0.89 -6.52
CA ILE A 239 -10.83 1.94 -6.81
C ILE A 239 -12.19 1.33 -7.14
N SER A 240 -13.28 2.07 -6.88
CA SER A 240 -14.64 1.66 -7.26
C SER A 240 -14.84 1.82 -8.78
N ARG A 241 -15.86 1.15 -9.33
CA ARG A 241 -16.26 1.32 -10.73
C ARG A 241 -16.60 2.78 -11.06
N GLU A 242 -17.30 3.45 -10.16
CA GLU A 242 -17.63 4.88 -10.27
C GLU A 242 -16.38 5.75 -10.36
N LYS A 243 -15.42 5.57 -9.43
CA LYS A 243 -14.15 6.32 -9.45
C LYS A 243 -13.39 6.09 -10.75
N TRP A 244 -13.36 4.85 -11.23
CA TRP A 244 -12.76 4.52 -12.51
C TRP A 244 -13.41 5.27 -13.69
N LEU A 245 -14.73 5.18 -13.83
CA LEU A 245 -15.46 5.87 -14.91
C LEU A 245 -15.28 7.39 -14.83
N HIS A 246 -15.26 7.94 -13.63
CA HIS A 246 -14.96 9.36 -13.39
C HIS A 246 -13.54 9.72 -13.85
N ARG A 247 -12.53 8.86 -13.62
CA ARG A 247 -11.15 9.07 -14.12
C ARG A 247 -11.10 9.06 -15.64
N VAL A 248 -11.83 8.15 -16.28
CA VAL A 248 -11.96 8.10 -17.73
C VAL A 248 -12.58 9.39 -18.28
N ALA A 249 -13.68 9.85 -17.67
CA ALA A 249 -14.33 11.12 -18.04
C ALA A 249 -13.40 12.32 -17.86
N LEU A 250 -12.60 12.34 -16.77
CA LEU A 250 -11.64 13.40 -16.52
C LEU A 250 -10.58 13.49 -17.64
N TYR A 251 -9.98 12.37 -18.06
CA TYR A 251 -9.03 12.39 -19.19
C TYR A 251 -9.69 12.88 -20.48
N ARG A 252 -10.93 12.45 -20.75
CA ARG A 252 -11.70 12.89 -21.92
C ARG A 252 -12.01 14.38 -21.90
N SER A 253 -12.26 14.97 -20.74
CA SER A 253 -12.49 16.43 -20.61
C SER A 253 -11.27 17.27 -20.99
N PHE A 254 -10.08 16.68 -21.04
CA PHE A 254 -8.86 17.32 -21.54
C PHE A 254 -8.57 17.01 -23.02
N GLY A 255 -9.52 16.41 -23.75
CA GLY A 255 -9.37 16.12 -25.18
C GLY A 255 -8.72 14.78 -25.51
N VAL A 256 -8.42 13.93 -24.51
CA VAL A 256 -7.91 12.57 -24.78
C VAL A 256 -9.03 11.71 -25.35
N SER A 257 -8.82 11.15 -26.54
CA SER A 257 -9.79 10.24 -27.16
C SER A 257 -9.88 8.91 -26.40
N GLU A 258 -11.00 8.22 -26.56
CA GLU A 258 -11.22 6.91 -25.96
C GLU A 258 -10.15 5.89 -26.39
N GLY A 259 -9.80 5.87 -27.69
CA GLY A 259 -8.77 4.97 -28.21
C GLY A 259 -7.36 5.27 -27.67
N GLU A 260 -7.00 6.55 -27.50
CA GLU A 260 -5.72 6.92 -26.86
C GLU A 260 -5.67 6.47 -25.41
N LEU A 261 -6.74 6.72 -24.65
CA LEU A 261 -6.81 6.33 -23.25
C LEU A 261 -6.76 4.80 -23.07
N GLN A 262 -7.45 4.04 -23.94
CA GLN A 262 -7.37 2.58 -23.94
C GLN A 262 -5.92 2.10 -24.18
N ARG A 263 -5.25 2.61 -25.22
CA ARG A 263 -3.84 2.28 -25.49
C ARG A 263 -2.92 2.66 -24.33
N ALA A 264 -3.14 3.84 -23.74
CA ALA A 264 -2.39 4.33 -22.59
C ALA A 264 -2.59 3.42 -21.36
N PHE A 265 -3.84 3.04 -21.07
CA PHE A 265 -4.19 2.15 -19.96
C PHE A 265 -3.55 0.78 -20.13
N LYS A 266 -3.61 0.17 -21.33
CA LYS A 266 -2.95 -1.12 -21.61
C LYS A 266 -1.44 -1.07 -21.34
N LYS A 267 -0.78 0.05 -21.67
CA LYS A 267 0.65 0.27 -21.39
C LYS A 267 0.91 0.55 -19.91
N GLN A 268 0.03 1.30 -19.23
CA GLN A 268 0.22 1.74 -17.85
C GLN A 268 -1.13 1.83 -17.10
N PRO A 269 -1.63 0.74 -16.52
CA PRO A 269 -2.94 0.74 -15.87
C PRO A 269 -3.06 1.70 -14.67
N ASN A 270 -1.94 1.99 -14.00
CA ASN A 270 -1.92 2.86 -12.80
C ASN A 270 -2.26 4.33 -13.09
N ILE A 271 -2.38 4.78 -14.34
CA ILE A 271 -2.72 6.18 -14.65
C ILE A 271 -4.04 6.64 -14.04
N VAL A 272 -4.96 5.71 -13.75
CA VAL A 272 -6.26 6.02 -13.12
C VAL A 272 -6.26 5.99 -11.61
N ASN A 273 -5.14 5.61 -10.98
CA ASN A 273 -5.05 5.53 -9.53
C ASN A 273 -4.68 6.87 -8.88
N PHE A 274 -4.37 7.89 -9.67
CA PHE A 274 -4.11 9.24 -9.18
C PHE A 274 -5.41 9.96 -8.80
N SER A 275 -5.32 10.95 -7.91
CA SER A 275 -6.47 11.82 -7.61
C SER A 275 -6.76 12.77 -8.76
N ASP A 276 -7.94 13.39 -8.78
CA ASP A 276 -8.31 14.41 -9.76
C ASP A 276 -7.28 15.54 -9.80
N GLU A 277 -6.87 16.00 -8.61
CA GLU A 277 -5.94 17.11 -8.44
C GLU A 277 -4.58 16.75 -9.02
N ILE A 278 -4.10 15.53 -8.77
CA ILE A 278 -2.82 15.07 -9.31
C ILE A 278 -2.88 14.91 -10.82
N ILE A 279 -3.97 14.37 -11.37
CA ILE A 279 -4.15 14.23 -12.83
C ILE A 279 -4.19 15.62 -13.48
N LYS A 280 -5.04 16.53 -12.98
CA LYS A 280 -5.16 17.90 -13.49
C LYS A 280 -3.84 18.64 -13.44
N LYS A 281 -3.11 18.55 -12.31
CA LYS A 281 -1.79 19.18 -12.15
C LYS A 281 -0.79 18.67 -13.19
N LYS A 282 -0.74 17.35 -13.41
CA LYS A 282 0.16 16.73 -14.40
C LYS A 282 -0.20 17.11 -15.82
N ILE A 283 -1.48 17.04 -16.18
CA ILE A 283 -1.95 17.41 -17.52
C ILE A 283 -1.63 18.87 -17.82
N ARG A 284 -1.94 19.80 -16.90
CA ARG A 284 -1.61 21.22 -17.06
C ARG A 284 -0.11 21.45 -17.18
N PHE A 285 0.71 20.73 -16.42
CA PHE A 285 2.15 20.83 -16.58
C PHE A 285 2.61 20.39 -17.99
N PHE A 286 2.08 19.29 -18.52
CA PHE A 286 2.46 18.85 -19.86
C PHE A 286 1.96 19.79 -20.97
N LEU A 287 0.70 20.22 -20.90
CA LEU A 287 0.09 21.12 -21.87
C LEU A 287 0.62 22.55 -21.79
N ASP A 288 0.55 23.16 -20.60
CA ASP A 288 0.75 24.59 -20.43
C ASP A 288 2.22 24.94 -20.28
N VAL A 289 3.01 24.08 -19.63
CA VAL A 289 4.41 24.33 -19.30
C VAL A 289 5.36 23.69 -20.32
N LEU A 290 5.17 22.40 -20.62
CA LEU A 290 6.03 21.70 -21.60
C LEU A 290 5.55 21.85 -23.05
N LYS A 291 4.37 22.43 -23.28
CA LYS A 291 3.76 22.61 -24.61
C LYS A 291 3.67 21.29 -25.39
N LEU A 292 3.43 20.18 -24.69
CA LEU A 292 3.26 18.86 -25.27
C LEU A 292 1.80 18.58 -25.57
N GLU A 293 1.53 17.99 -26.72
CA GLU A 293 0.22 17.42 -27.03
C GLU A 293 -0.08 16.23 -26.10
N LEU A 294 -1.32 16.14 -25.60
CA LEU A 294 -1.70 15.03 -24.73
C LEU A 294 -1.67 13.67 -25.43
N SER A 295 -1.85 13.65 -26.75
CA SER A 295 -1.67 12.44 -27.56
C SER A 295 -0.26 11.87 -27.38
N GLU A 296 0.78 12.71 -27.46
CA GLU A 296 2.18 12.32 -27.23
C GLU A 296 2.38 11.79 -25.80
N VAL A 297 1.79 12.45 -24.81
CA VAL A 297 1.84 12.00 -23.40
C VAL A 297 1.19 10.63 -23.23
N MET A 298 0.05 10.38 -23.89
CA MET A 298 -0.67 9.11 -23.83
C MET A 298 0.03 7.97 -24.60
N GLU A 299 0.92 8.29 -25.54
CA GLU A 299 1.79 7.29 -26.16
C GLU A 299 2.83 6.73 -25.18
N GLN A 300 3.25 7.55 -24.21
CA GLN A 300 4.25 7.22 -23.19
C GLN A 300 3.71 7.44 -21.75
N PRO A 301 2.61 6.76 -21.36
CA PRO A 301 1.82 7.07 -20.16
C PRO A 301 2.54 6.81 -18.84
N ALA A 302 3.71 6.15 -18.89
CA ALA A 302 4.58 5.98 -17.74
C ALA A 302 5.02 7.32 -17.14
N ILE A 303 5.10 8.41 -17.93
CA ILE A 303 5.51 9.74 -17.44
C ILE A 303 4.53 10.29 -16.39
N ILE A 304 3.24 9.95 -16.50
CA ILE A 304 2.22 10.30 -15.51
C ILE A 304 2.55 9.67 -14.13
N GLY A 305 3.32 8.59 -14.10
CA GLY A 305 3.77 7.92 -12.87
C GLY A 305 4.81 8.68 -12.05
N TYR A 306 5.55 9.62 -12.63
CA TYR A 306 6.68 10.31 -11.99
C TYR A 306 6.24 11.52 -11.17
N SER A 307 6.89 11.84 -10.04
CA SER A 307 6.58 13.11 -9.35
C SER A 307 7.04 14.29 -10.21
N LEU A 308 6.20 15.32 -10.31
CA LEU A 308 6.60 16.54 -11.03
C LEU A 308 7.79 17.19 -10.31
N GLU A 309 7.68 17.38 -9.01
CA GLU A 309 8.61 18.12 -8.17
C GLU A 309 9.92 17.37 -7.97
N ARG A 310 9.86 16.06 -7.74
CA ARG A 310 11.05 15.26 -7.42
C ARG A 310 11.73 14.66 -8.65
N ASN A 311 11.04 14.60 -9.79
CA ASN A 311 11.57 13.92 -10.97
C ASN A 311 11.48 14.77 -12.23
N ILE A 312 10.29 15.21 -12.64
CA ILE A 312 10.13 15.82 -13.97
C ILE A 312 10.76 17.22 -14.02
N ILE A 313 10.42 18.12 -13.09
CA ILE A 313 10.90 19.51 -13.07
C ILE A 313 12.43 19.58 -12.98
N PRO A 314 13.12 18.87 -12.05
CA PRO A 314 14.59 18.89 -12.02
C PRO A 314 15.22 18.35 -13.31
N ARG A 315 14.59 17.35 -13.95
CA ARG A 315 15.07 16.82 -15.23
C ARG A 315 14.85 17.82 -16.37
N CYS A 316 13.74 18.55 -16.39
CA CYS A 316 13.52 19.64 -17.34
C CYS A 316 14.54 20.76 -17.16
N ALA A 317 14.87 21.13 -15.92
CA ALA A 317 15.90 22.13 -15.62
C ALA A 317 17.26 21.72 -16.21
N VAL A 318 17.67 20.45 -16.02
CA VAL A 318 18.89 19.90 -16.62
C VAL A 318 18.85 19.94 -18.14
N LEU A 319 17.75 19.46 -18.74
CA LEU A 319 17.63 19.41 -20.21
C LEU A 319 17.63 20.80 -20.83
N SER A 320 16.90 21.76 -20.25
CA SER A 320 16.88 23.16 -20.72
C SER A 320 18.26 23.80 -20.64
N LEU A 321 18.98 23.59 -19.53
CA LEU A 321 20.35 24.09 -19.37
C LEU A 321 21.29 23.49 -20.43
N LEU A 322 21.23 22.17 -20.66
CA LEU A 322 22.06 21.51 -21.68
C LEU A 322 21.71 21.97 -23.10
N MET A 323 20.43 22.23 -23.40
CA MET A 323 20.00 22.76 -24.69
C MET A 323 20.55 24.17 -24.91
N ARG A 324 20.41 25.05 -23.91
CA ARG A 324 20.90 26.43 -23.96
C ARG A 324 22.41 26.52 -24.17
N GLU A 325 23.18 25.65 -23.52
CA GLU A 325 24.65 25.60 -23.68
C GLU A 325 25.10 24.75 -24.89
N GLY A 326 24.16 24.33 -25.77
CA GLY A 326 24.45 23.60 -27.00
C GLY A 326 25.01 22.19 -26.80
N LYS A 327 24.87 21.61 -25.60
CA LYS A 327 25.41 20.29 -25.24
C LYS A 327 24.54 19.13 -25.74
N ILE A 328 23.25 19.39 -25.94
CA ILE A 328 22.29 18.47 -26.57
C ILE A 328 21.46 19.23 -27.61
N GLY A 329 21.05 18.54 -28.67
CA GLY A 329 20.27 19.17 -29.75
C GLY A 329 18.81 19.49 -29.35
N PRO A 330 18.12 20.38 -30.10
CA PRO A 330 16.73 20.74 -29.84
C PRO A 330 15.74 19.59 -30.12
N ASN A 331 16.11 18.63 -30.98
CA ASN A 331 15.27 17.50 -31.36
C ASN A 331 15.29 16.33 -30.35
N VAL A 332 15.59 16.60 -29.08
CA VAL A 332 15.53 15.55 -28.04
C VAL A 332 14.08 15.12 -27.88
N LYS A 333 13.83 13.81 -27.97
CA LYS A 333 12.53 13.22 -27.62
C LYS A 333 12.26 13.43 -26.12
N LEU A 334 11.65 14.56 -25.77
CA LEU A 334 11.58 15.09 -24.42
C LEU A 334 11.01 14.08 -23.43
N ILE A 335 9.84 13.51 -23.71
CA ILE A 335 9.22 12.51 -22.81
C ILE A 335 10.17 11.31 -22.60
N SER A 336 10.80 10.83 -23.66
CA SER A 336 11.75 9.71 -23.56
C SER A 336 12.99 10.05 -22.74
N ALA A 337 13.48 11.29 -22.80
CA ALA A 337 14.58 11.77 -21.98
C ALA A 337 14.19 11.94 -20.49
N LEU A 338 12.93 12.29 -20.23
CA LEU A 338 12.38 12.44 -18.87
C LEU A 338 12.07 11.09 -18.20
N LEU A 339 11.98 10.00 -18.96
CA LEU A 339 11.73 8.65 -18.45
C LEU A 339 13.00 7.93 -17.97
N GLY A 340 12.82 6.84 -17.23
CA GLY A 340 13.92 6.00 -16.73
C GLY A 340 14.31 6.28 -15.28
N SER A 341 15.27 5.52 -14.78
CA SER A 341 15.72 5.59 -13.38
C SER A 341 16.53 6.87 -13.11
N ALA A 342 16.66 7.24 -11.83
CA ALA A 342 17.52 8.35 -11.42
C ALA A 342 18.98 8.15 -11.88
N ASN A 343 19.49 6.92 -11.78
CA ASN A 343 20.83 6.58 -12.23
C ASN A 343 20.98 6.76 -13.76
N MET A 344 20.06 6.23 -14.56
CA MET A 344 20.10 6.37 -16.01
C MET A 344 20.09 7.83 -16.46
N PHE A 345 19.21 8.65 -15.86
CA PHE A 345 19.16 10.07 -16.16
C PHE A 345 20.46 10.79 -15.75
N SER A 346 20.93 10.52 -14.53
CA SER A 346 22.15 11.13 -13.98
C SER A 346 23.38 10.82 -14.84
N THR A 347 23.61 9.55 -15.17
CA THR A 347 24.72 9.15 -16.04
C THR A 347 24.65 9.83 -17.41
N ARG A 348 23.44 9.96 -17.99
CA ARG A 348 23.28 10.47 -19.35
C ARG A 348 23.39 11.99 -19.46
N TYR A 349 22.82 12.72 -18.51
CA TYR A 349 22.62 14.17 -18.62
C TYR A 349 23.26 14.98 -17.49
N VAL A 350 23.60 14.38 -16.35
CA VAL A 350 24.18 15.11 -15.21
C VAL A 350 25.67 14.85 -15.12
N LEU A 351 26.08 13.63 -14.76
CA LEU A 351 27.49 13.27 -14.59
C LEU A 351 28.30 13.44 -15.86
N ARG A 352 27.69 13.18 -17.03
CA ARG A 352 28.34 13.36 -18.33
C ARG A 352 28.83 14.78 -18.58
N TYR A 353 28.14 15.79 -18.05
CA TYR A 353 28.41 17.20 -18.32
C TYR A 353 28.85 17.97 -17.07
N ALA A 354 28.92 17.32 -15.90
CA ALA A 354 29.17 17.99 -14.62
C ALA A 354 30.53 18.72 -14.57
N ASN A 355 31.55 18.22 -15.28
CA ASN A 355 32.87 18.87 -15.32
C ASN A 355 32.87 20.15 -16.19
N GLU A 356 32.16 20.12 -17.31
CA GLU A 356 32.10 21.24 -18.25
C GLU A 356 31.04 22.28 -17.86
N LEU A 357 29.97 21.82 -17.21
CA LEU A 357 28.81 22.64 -16.83
C LEU A 357 28.31 22.22 -15.44
N PRO A 358 28.99 22.62 -14.35
CA PRO A 358 28.66 22.19 -12.98
C PRO A 358 27.23 22.50 -12.54
N ASP A 359 26.59 23.50 -13.15
CA ASP A 359 25.21 23.89 -12.86
C ASP A 359 24.18 22.81 -13.19
N VAL A 360 24.49 21.81 -14.03
CA VAL A 360 23.59 20.65 -14.25
C VAL A 360 23.37 19.85 -12.96
N VAL A 361 24.36 19.82 -12.06
CA VAL A 361 24.21 19.16 -10.75
C VAL A 361 23.24 19.95 -9.88
N LYS A 362 23.38 21.28 -9.84
CA LYS A 362 22.47 22.17 -9.10
C LYS A 362 21.03 22.09 -9.64
N ALA A 363 20.87 22.05 -10.96
CA ALA A 363 19.57 21.85 -11.60
C ALA A 363 18.93 20.52 -11.19
N TYR A 364 19.70 19.43 -11.21
CA TYR A 364 19.21 18.11 -10.84
C TYR A 364 18.84 18.00 -9.34
N GLU A 365 19.55 18.74 -8.48
CA GLU A 365 19.22 18.89 -7.05
C GLU A 365 18.02 19.81 -6.78
N GLY A 366 17.43 20.42 -7.83
CA GLY A 366 16.29 21.32 -7.71
C GLY A 366 16.65 22.72 -7.21
N LYS A 367 17.93 23.11 -7.28
CA LYS A 367 18.42 24.44 -6.89
C LYS A 367 18.30 25.48 -8.00
N ILE A 368 17.97 25.05 -9.22
CA ILE A 368 17.68 25.91 -10.36
C ILE A 368 16.22 25.72 -10.74
N THR A 369 15.46 26.81 -10.76
CA THR A 369 14.04 26.81 -11.12
C THR A 369 13.87 26.54 -12.61
N PHE A 370 12.95 25.65 -12.96
CA PHE A 370 12.50 25.47 -14.34
C PHE A 370 11.09 26.04 -14.47
N ASP A 371 10.94 27.03 -15.33
CA ASP A 371 9.66 27.67 -15.61
C ASP A 371 9.04 27.14 -16.91
N VAL A 372 9.72 27.28 -18.06
CA VAL A 372 9.32 26.76 -19.38
C VAL A 372 10.56 26.51 -20.26
N PHE A 373 10.44 25.68 -21.29
CA PHE A 373 11.45 25.64 -22.37
C PHE A 373 11.30 26.90 -23.23
N ARG A 374 12.41 27.55 -23.60
CA ARG A 374 12.40 28.73 -24.48
C ARG A 374 12.14 28.27 -25.92
N GLU A 375 11.60 29.15 -26.78
CA GLU A 375 11.39 28.80 -28.21
C GLU A 375 12.67 28.29 -28.88
N GLN A 376 13.81 28.88 -28.53
CA GLN A 376 15.15 28.47 -29.00
C GLN A 376 15.56 27.06 -28.57
N ASP A 377 14.98 26.53 -27.49
CA ASP A 377 15.22 25.17 -26.99
C ASP A 377 14.42 24.12 -27.79
N LEU A 378 13.35 24.54 -28.48
CA LEU A 378 12.38 23.69 -29.18
C LEU A 378 12.44 23.80 -30.72
N LEU A 379 13.11 24.82 -31.26
CA LEU A 379 13.13 25.08 -32.70
C LEU A 379 14.01 24.08 -33.47
N VAL A 380 13.36 23.43 -34.44
CA VAL A 380 13.99 22.78 -35.60
C VAL A 380 14.72 23.87 -36.39
N PRO A 381 15.97 23.67 -36.85
CA PRO A 381 16.51 24.57 -37.85
C PRO A 381 15.63 24.43 -39.09
N LEU A 382 14.89 25.49 -39.42
CA LEU A 382 14.27 25.66 -40.73
C LEU A 382 15.39 25.41 -41.75
N LYS A 383 15.33 24.26 -42.43
CA LYS A 383 16.10 24.08 -43.65
C LYS A 383 15.54 25.11 -44.62
N LEU A 384 16.43 26.02 -45.01
CA LEU A 384 16.28 27.13 -45.95
C LEU A 384 15.30 26.87 -47.08
#